data_AF-A0A9P7FS48-F1
#
_entry.id   AF-A0A9P7FS48-F1
#
_cell.length_a   1.000
_cell.length_b   1.000
_cell.length_c   1.000
_cell.angle_alpha   90.00
_cell.angle_beta   90.00
_cell.angle_gamma   90.00
#
_symmetry.space_group_name_H-M   'P 1'
#
loop_
_entity.id
_entity.type
_entity.pdbx_description
1 polymer ?
#
loop_
_entity_poly.entity_id
_entity_poly.type
_entity_poly.pdbx_seq_one_letter_code
_entity_poly.pdbx_strand_id
1 'polypeptide(L)'
;MPLAAGFVGILPALTLLSEERDGTPPIHLSWIEAVAWSCGVAFFGVFLSPPIRKQVIIEEQLTFPSGTATAQLISVLHKLPPPDTTVRHRRGYTHIDEEEHVSHDGAQGPSTPDDLSDEEIETEERETVEHDGWRTLSWSFSASGSLTLFAYFFPVTFTIPLFGNYLAREWLWYFTPSLSYVGQGIIMGFPTTLSMNLGMFVGWAILSPLSKLSGWAPGPVGDMTNGARGWILWTSLGIMCADSFVSLLPVAFDYVGDLIARRNKDYLTVDESRTRTHETETEDRLVPMTWVLFGLVSSILVGTILVWIVFGHEGIKPWATVLGFLLGGMLSIFGVRALGETDLNPVSGLGKISQLVFAWIQPGNIVANIIAGGVTEAGAQQ
;
A
#
# COMPACT_ATOMS: atom_id res chain seq x y z
N MET A 1 -12.62 -4.68 0.55
CA MET A 1 -13.82 -4.27 1.31
C MET A 1 -13.84 -4.79 2.75
N PRO A 2 -13.68 -6.10 3.07
CA PRO A 2 -13.78 -6.57 4.47
C PRO A 2 -12.67 -6.00 5.38
N LEU A 3 -11.46 -5.87 4.84
CA LEU A 3 -10.32 -5.26 5.53
C LEU A 3 -10.57 -3.76 5.75
N ALA A 4 -10.91 -3.02 4.68
CA ALA A 4 -11.16 -1.58 4.72
C ALA A 4 -12.29 -1.17 5.67
N ALA A 5 -13.31 -2.01 5.86
CA ALA A 5 -14.37 -1.74 6.84
C ALA A 5 -14.01 -2.21 8.27
N GLY A 6 -12.80 -2.70 8.51
CA GLY A 6 -12.32 -3.07 9.84
C GLY A 6 -12.92 -4.36 10.42
N PHE A 7 -13.56 -5.20 9.60
CA PHE A 7 -14.18 -6.46 10.05
C PHE A 7 -13.17 -7.51 10.52
N VAL A 8 -11.89 -7.37 10.16
CA VAL A 8 -10.82 -8.31 10.52
C VAL A 8 -10.00 -7.84 11.72
N GLY A 9 -10.16 -6.57 12.14
CA GLY A 9 -9.34 -5.97 13.21
C GLY A 9 -10.18 -5.27 14.28
N ILE A 10 -10.76 -4.13 13.91
CA ILE A 10 -11.41 -3.20 14.85
C ILE A 10 -12.65 -3.82 15.48
N LEU A 11 -13.55 -4.40 14.68
CA LEU A 11 -14.80 -4.97 15.20
C LEU A 11 -14.55 -6.20 16.08
N PRO A 12 -13.68 -7.17 15.70
CA PRO A 12 -13.25 -8.22 16.61
C PRO A 12 -12.63 -7.68 17.91
N ALA A 13 -11.79 -6.64 17.83
CA ALA A 13 -11.18 -6.04 19.01
C ALA A 13 -12.23 -5.48 20.00
N LEU A 14 -13.28 -4.83 19.50
CA LEU A 14 -14.40 -4.35 20.33
C LEU A 14 -15.16 -5.48 21.03
N THR A 15 -15.29 -6.64 20.37
CA THR A 15 -15.93 -7.83 20.97
C THR A 15 -15.05 -8.57 21.98
N LEU A 16 -13.74 -8.29 21.99
CA LEU A 16 -12.77 -8.91 22.90
C LEU A 16 -12.47 -8.04 24.13
N LEU A 17 -13.10 -6.87 24.26
CA LEU A 17 -12.97 -6.01 25.44
C LEU A 17 -13.49 -6.74 26.69
N SER A 18 -12.81 -6.54 27.81
CA SER A 18 -13.19 -7.17 29.09
C SER A 18 -13.30 -6.12 30.19
N GLU A 19 -14.41 -6.14 30.93
CA GLU A 19 -14.69 -5.15 31.98
C GLU A 19 -13.61 -5.16 33.09
N GLU A 20 -13.04 -6.33 33.39
CA GLU A 20 -11.98 -6.49 34.40
C GLU A 20 -10.62 -5.88 34.00
N ARG A 21 -10.30 -5.81 32.70
CA ARG A 21 -8.98 -5.31 32.23
C ARG A 21 -9.07 -3.93 31.61
N ASP A 22 -10.15 -3.66 30.89
CA ASP A 22 -10.31 -2.51 30.01
C ASP A 22 -11.31 -1.48 30.57
N GLY A 23 -12.08 -1.84 31.60
CA GLY A 23 -13.09 -0.95 32.21
C GLY A 23 -14.32 -0.70 31.33
N THR A 24 -14.47 -1.43 30.22
CA THR A 24 -15.62 -1.37 29.32
C THR A 24 -16.07 -2.80 28.96
N PRO A 25 -17.39 -3.09 28.94
CA PRO A 25 -17.89 -4.39 28.49
C PRO A 25 -17.65 -4.62 26.98
N PRO A 26 -17.72 -5.88 26.51
CA PRO A 26 -17.66 -6.20 25.08
C PRO A 26 -18.76 -5.49 24.29
N ILE A 27 -18.40 -4.85 23.19
CA ILE A 27 -19.35 -4.15 22.32
C ILE A 27 -19.69 -5.06 21.13
N HIS A 28 -20.95 -5.46 21.05
CA HIS A 28 -21.48 -6.23 19.92
C HIS A 28 -22.34 -5.34 19.04
N LEU A 29 -21.88 -5.11 17.80
CA LEU A 29 -22.68 -4.41 16.81
C LEU A 29 -23.78 -5.30 16.25
N SER A 30 -24.98 -4.75 16.14
CA SER A 30 -26.04 -5.32 15.31
C SER A 30 -25.66 -5.25 13.83
N TRP A 31 -26.37 -6.02 13.00
CA TRP A 31 -26.15 -6.01 11.56
C TRP A 31 -26.34 -4.61 10.95
N ILE A 32 -27.34 -3.85 11.42
CA ILE A 32 -27.62 -2.49 10.94
C ILE A 32 -26.49 -1.54 11.32
N GLU A 33 -25.97 -1.64 12.54
CA GLU A 33 -24.85 -0.82 13.01
C GLU A 33 -23.55 -1.15 12.26
N ALA A 34 -23.31 -2.42 11.94
CA ALA A 34 -22.16 -2.83 11.13
C ALA A 34 -22.23 -2.29 9.69
N VAL A 35 -23.43 -2.26 9.11
CA VAL A 35 -23.66 -1.62 7.80
C VAL A 35 -23.47 -0.12 7.89
N ALA A 36 -24.04 0.54 8.91
CA ALA A 36 -23.88 1.98 9.13
C ALA A 36 -22.41 2.37 9.33
N TRP A 37 -21.65 1.60 10.12
CA TRP A 37 -20.20 1.72 10.25
C TRP A 37 -19.51 1.61 8.89
N SER A 38 -19.76 0.52 8.16
CA SER A 38 -19.13 0.27 6.85
C SER A 38 -19.39 1.41 5.86
N CYS A 39 -20.64 1.89 5.78
CA CYS A 39 -20.99 3.05 4.98
C CYS A 39 -20.24 4.30 5.45
N GLY A 40 -20.20 4.54 6.77
CA GLY A 40 -19.54 5.70 7.34
C GLY A 40 -18.06 5.79 6.96
N VAL A 41 -17.36 4.66 6.91
CA VAL A 41 -15.92 4.66 6.57
C VAL A 41 -15.64 4.50 5.08
N ALA A 42 -16.51 3.82 4.31
CA ALA A 42 -16.29 3.56 2.88
C ALA A 42 -16.48 4.78 1.97
N PHE A 43 -17.39 5.71 2.31
CA PHE A 43 -17.59 6.90 1.48
C PHE A 43 -16.40 7.85 1.51
N PHE A 44 -15.60 7.81 2.58
CA PHE A 44 -14.45 8.68 2.73
C PHE A 44 -13.37 8.41 1.67
N GLY A 45 -12.98 7.15 1.46
CA GLY A 45 -11.90 6.79 0.53
C GLY A 45 -12.24 7.08 -0.93
N VAL A 46 -13.52 6.93 -1.32
CA VAL A 46 -13.97 7.22 -2.70
C VAL A 46 -13.61 8.65 -3.11
N PHE A 47 -13.86 9.64 -2.24
CA PHE A 47 -13.55 11.04 -2.52
C PHE A 47 -12.09 11.41 -2.27
N LEU A 48 -11.34 10.58 -1.55
CA LEU A 48 -9.90 10.75 -1.37
C LEU A 48 -9.08 10.19 -2.54
N SER A 49 -9.66 9.26 -3.32
CA SER A 49 -8.98 8.63 -4.45
C SER A 49 -8.56 9.58 -5.58
N PRO A 50 -9.34 10.60 -6.01
CA PRO A 50 -8.94 11.44 -7.14
C PRO A 50 -7.68 12.29 -6.91
N PRO A 51 -7.50 13.01 -5.76
CA PRO A 51 -6.28 13.77 -5.52
C PRO A 51 -5.07 12.84 -5.36
N ILE A 52 -5.25 11.67 -4.72
CA ILE A 52 -4.18 10.68 -4.60
C ILE A 52 -3.78 10.14 -5.97
N ARG A 53 -4.73 9.74 -6.83
CA ARG A 53 -4.47 9.28 -8.22
C ARG A 53 -3.60 10.30 -8.96
N LYS A 54 -3.97 11.58 -8.91
CA LYS A 54 -3.21 12.62 -9.60
C LYS A 54 -1.76 12.64 -9.15
N GLN A 55 -1.51 12.58 -7.84
CA GLN A 55 -0.15 12.57 -7.33
C GLN A 55 0.59 11.27 -7.67
N VAL A 56 0.05 10.11 -7.31
CA VAL A 56 0.81 8.86 -7.29
C VAL A 56 0.87 8.14 -8.64
N ILE A 57 -0.18 8.28 -9.47
CA ILE A 57 -0.25 7.61 -10.79
C ILE A 57 0.25 8.56 -11.88
N ILE A 58 -0.14 9.84 -11.84
CA ILE A 58 0.11 10.76 -12.96
C ILE A 58 1.45 11.50 -12.80
N GLU A 59 1.67 12.14 -11.65
CA GLU A 59 2.89 12.92 -11.41
C GLU A 59 4.07 12.01 -11.02
N GLU A 60 3.88 11.11 -10.06
CA GLU A 60 4.94 10.23 -9.56
C GLU A 60 5.13 8.96 -10.38
N GLN A 61 4.12 8.54 -11.16
CA GLN A 61 4.13 7.32 -11.98
C GLN A 61 4.67 6.09 -11.24
N LEU A 62 4.16 5.84 -10.03
CA LEU A 62 4.53 4.66 -9.25
C LEU A 62 4.20 3.38 -10.03
N THR A 63 5.02 2.35 -9.83
CA THR A 63 4.98 1.12 -10.62
C THR A 63 3.71 0.30 -10.41
N PHE A 64 3.07 0.39 -9.22
CA PHE A 64 1.92 -0.43 -8.82
C PHE A 64 2.07 -1.89 -9.27
N PRO A 65 3.00 -2.65 -8.68
CA PRO A 65 3.51 -3.89 -9.27
C PRO A 65 2.40 -4.89 -9.65
N SER A 66 1.43 -5.14 -8.75
CA SER A 66 0.29 -6.03 -9.05
C SER A 66 -0.66 -5.48 -10.12
N GLY A 67 -0.86 -4.15 -10.14
CA GLY A 67 -1.65 -3.49 -11.19
C GLY A 67 -1.02 -3.66 -12.57
N THR A 68 0.29 -3.47 -12.66
CA THR A 68 1.06 -3.68 -13.90
C THR A 68 1.06 -5.14 -14.33
N ALA A 69 1.24 -6.09 -13.40
CA ALA A 69 1.13 -7.52 -13.70
C ALA A 69 -0.27 -7.91 -14.20
N THR A 70 -1.33 -7.31 -13.64
CA THR A 70 -2.71 -7.52 -14.09
C THR A 70 -2.91 -6.95 -15.50
N ALA A 71 -2.38 -5.76 -15.79
CA ALA A 71 -2.44 -5.17 -17.13
C ALA A 71 -1.74 -6.06 -18.17
N GLN A 72 -0.56 -6.59 -17.85
CA GLN A 72 0.16 -7.55 -18.70
C GLN A 72 -0.65 -8.83 -18.92
N LEU A 73 -1.24 -9.41 -17.86
CA LEU A 73 -2.10 -10.59 -17.99
C LEU A 73 -3.30 -10.34 -18.90
N ILE A 74 -3.98 -9.19 -18.76
CA ILE A 74 -5.10 -8.80 -19.62
C ILE A 74 -4.63 -8.64 -21.06
N SER A 75 -3.45 -8.06 -21.27
CA SER A 75 -2.84 -7.88 -22.59
C SER A 75 -2.61 -9.22 -23.29
N VAL A 76 -2.06 -10.20 -22.56
CA VAL A 76 -1.86 -11.57 -23.06
C VAL A 76 -3.21 -12.24 -23.34
N LEU A 77 -4.18 -12.08 -22.44
CA LEU A 77 -5.50 -12.70 -22.57
C LEU A 77 -6.31 -12.16 -23.77
N HIS A 78 -6.17 -10.87 -24.09
CA HIS A 78 -6.95 -10.19 -25.12
C HIS A 78 -6.13 -9.83 -26.37
N LYS A 79 -4.89 -10.34 -26.48
CA LYS A 79 -3.97 -10.04 -27.59
C LYS A 79 -3.76 -8.54 -27.81
N LEU A 80 -3.73 -7.74 -26.76
CA LEU A 80 -3.43 -6.31 -26.85
C LEU A 80 -1.91 -6.10 -26.84
N PRO A 81 -1.38 -4.99 -27.41
CA PRO A 81 0.03 -4.65 -27.25
C PRO A 81 0.35 -4.48 -25.75
N PRO A 82 1.53 -4.95 -25.30
CA PRO A 82 1.93 -4.83 -23.91
C PRO A 82 1.86 -3.36 -23.48
N PRO A 83 1.42 -3.07 -22.24
CA PRO A 83 1.35 -1.70 -21.76
C PRO A 83 2.74 -1.06 -21.81
N ASP A 84 2.82 0.20 -22.25
CA ASP A 84 4.07 0.98 -22.27
C ASP A 84 4.65 1.07 -20.85
N THR A 85 5.58 0.17 -20.50
CA THR A 85 6.28 0.20 -19.21
C THR A 85 7.47 1.15 -19.27
N THR A 86 7.32 2.32 -19.91
CA THR A 86 8.33 3.41 -19.88
C THR A 86 8.38 4.08 -18.49
N VAL A 87 8.31 3.28 -17.43
CA VAL A 87 8.59 3.70 -16.06
C VAL A 87 10.04 4.17 -16.05
N ARG A 88 10.22 5.47 -15.81
CA ARG A 88 11.49 6.17 -15.71
C ARG A 88 12.59 5.27 -15.16
N HIS A 89 13.53 4.92 -16.03
CA HIS A 89 14.78 4.26 -15.67
C HIS A 89 15.40 5.02 -14.49
N ARG A 90 15.34 4.44 -13.28
CA ARG A 90 16.04 5.01 -12.13
C ARG A 90 17.53 4.92 -12.47
N ARG A 91 18.15 6.07 -12.79
CA ARG A 91 19.60 6.20 -13.03
C ARG A 91 20.35 5.40 -11.96
N GLY A 92 20.88 4.24 -12.33
CA GLY A 92 21.53 3.32 -11.39
C GLY A 92 21.45 1.85 -11.79
N TYR A 93 20.55 1.47 -12.70
CA TYR A 93 20.49 0.12 -13.23
C TYR A 93 20.50 0.15 -14.75
N THR A 94 21.64 -0.22 -15.32
CA THR A 94 21.73 -0.64 -16.72
C THR A 94 21.34 -2.12 -16.71
N HIS A 95 20.15 -2.45 -17.19
CA HIS A 95 19.85 -3.83 -17.57
C HIS A 95 20.89 -4.18 -18.63
N ILE A 96 21.67 -5.25 -18.42
CA ILE A 96 22.47 -5.79 -19.51
C ILE A 96 21.44 -6.51 -20.37
N ASP A 97 20.96 -5.83 -21.40
CA ASP A 97 20.23 -6.48 -22.47
C ASP A 97 21.20 -7.49 -23.07
N GLU A 98 21.01 -8.77 -22.74
CA GLU A 98 21.54 -9.87 -23.54
C GLU A 98 20.69 -9.94 -24.81
N GLU A 99 20.88 -8.97 -25.71
CA GLU A 99 20.51 -9.08 -27.11
C GLU A 99 21.35 -8.04 -27.88
N GLU A 100 22.32 -8.56 -28.64
CA GLU A 100 23.17 -7.78 -29.54
C GLU A 100 22.30 -7.04 -30.56
N HIS A 101 22.12 -5.73 -30.41
CA HIS A 101 21.74 -4.87 -31.52
C HIS A 101 22.86 -3.92 -31.90
N VAL A 102 23.39 -4.20 -33.09
CA VAL A 102 24.32 -3.43 -33.89
C VAL A 102 23.94 -1.95 -33.88
N SER A 103 24.90 -1.12 -33.53
CA SER A 103 24.86 0.33 -33.61
C SER A 103 24.45 0.81 -35.01
N HIS A 104 23.28 1.44 -35.12
CA HIS A 104 22.97 2.34 -36.22
C HIS A 104 23.12 3.80 -35.76
N ASP A 105 24.35 4.30 -35.92
CA ASP A 105 24.60 5.74 -35.90
C ASP A 105 23.99 6.38 -37.16
N GLY A 106 23.35 7.54 -36.97
CA GLY A 106 22.59 8.21 -38.00
C GLY A 106 23.43 8.71 -39.17
N ALA A 107 23.04 8.33 -40.38
CA ALA A 107 23.28 9.10 -41.60
C ALA A 107 22.13 8.88 -42.58
N GLN A 108 21.53 9.98 -43.05
CA GLN A 108 20.45 10.01 -44.03
C GLN A 108 20.86 9.30 -45.34
N GLY A 109 20.03 8.34 -45.79
CA GLY A 109 20.12 7.64 -47.07
C GLY A 109 18.81 6.91 -47.40
N PRO A 110 18.45 6.70 -48.68
CA PRO A 110 17.07 6.65 -49.14
C PRO A 110 16.36 5.30 -48.93
N SER A 111 15.04 5.41 -48.76
CA SER A 111 13.99 4.38 -48.61
C SER A 111 14.20 3.08 -49.41
N THR A 112 14.24 1.95 -48.68
CA THR A 112 14.01 0.58 -49.19
C THR A 112 12.86 -0.06 -48.39
N PRO A 113 12.09 -1.00 -48.99
CA PRO A 113 10.85 -1.51 -48.41
C PRO A 113 11.12 -2.74 -47.51
N ASP A 114 11.45 -2.52 -46.25
CA ASP A 114 11.65 -3.60 -45.24
C ASP A 114 10.51 -3.69 -44.19
N ASP A 115 9.45 -2.86 -44.30
CA ASP A 115 8.32 -2.86 -43.35
C ASP A 115 7.52 -4.20 -43.30
N LEU A 116 7.75 -5.12 -44.24
CA LEU A 116 7.06 -6.41 -44.27
C LEU A 116 7.73 -7.49 -43.39
N SER A 117 9.04 -7.40 -43.11
CA SER A 117 9.74 -8.42 -42.31
C SER A 117 9.60 -8.19 -40.81
N ASP A 118 9.54 -6.94 -40.37
CA ASP A 118 9.40 -6.61 -38.94
C ASP A 118 7.99 -6.94 -38.43
N GLU A 119 6.94 -6.72 -39.24
CA GLU A 119 5.57 -7.13 -38.90
C GLU A 119 5.43 -8.66 -38.82
N GLU A 120 6.11 -9.43 -39.68
CA GLU A 120 6.05 -10.90 -39.65
C GLU A 120 6.81 -11.47 -38.43
N ILE A 121 7.96 -10.89 -38.07
CA ILE A 121 8.75 -11.30 -36.89
C ILE A 121 8.00 -10.96 -35.58
N GLU A 122 7.44 -9.74 -35.47
CA GLU A 122 6.61 -9.37 -34.31
C GLU A 122 5.36 -10.24 -34.20
N THR A 123 4.78 -10.65 -35.32
CA THR A 123 3.59 -11.52 -35.32
C THR A 123 3.91 -12.95 -34.92
N GLU A 124 5.04 -13.53 -35.38
CA GLU A 124 5.50 -14.87 -34.99
C GLU A 124 5.96 -14.92 -33.52
N GLU A 125 6.67 -13.90 -33.01
CA GLU A 125 6.99 -13.79 -31.59
C GLU A 125 5.73 -13.67 -30.73
N ARG A 126 4.72 -12.92 -31.20
CA ARG A 126 3.45 -12.76 -30.50
C ARG A 126 2.62 -14.05 -30.47
N GLU A 127 2.59 -14.83 -31.54
CA GLU A 127 1.90 -16.13 -31.58
C GLU A 127 2.59 -17.20 -30.71
N THR A 128 3.93 -17.23 -30.68
CA THR A 128 4.69 -18.18 -29.85
C THR A 128 4.57 -17.88 -28.35
N VAL A 129 4.61 -16.61 -27.95
CA VAL A 129 4.34 -16.18 -26.56
C VAL A 129 2.89 -16.48 -26.13
N GLU A 130 1.92 -16.43 -27.06
CA GLU A 130 0.50 -16.66 -26.77
C GLU A 130 0.20 -18.12 -26.37
N HIS A 131 0.72 -19.11 -27.12
CA HIS A 131 0.43 -20.52 -26.85
C HIS A 131 1.20 -21.06 -25.62
N ASP A 132 2.45 -20.62 -25.43
CA ASP A 132 3.27 -21.03 -24.29
C ASP A 132 2.88 -20.31 -22.99
N GLY A 133 2.35 -19.09 -23.06
CA GLY A 133 1.89 -18.32 -21.89
C GLY A 133 0.73 -19.00 -21.15
N TRP A 134 -0.28 -19.49 -21.87
CA TRP A 134 -1.44 -20.17 -21.26
C TRP A 134 -1.09 -21.47 -20.58
N ARG A 135 -0.22 -22.28 -21.21
CA ARG A 135 0.25 -23.54 -20.64
C ARG A 135 1.08 -23.27 -19.38
N THR A 136 1.95 -22.26 -19.42
CA THR A 136 2.80 -21.85 -18.29
C THR A 136 1.98 -21.32 -17.13
N LEU A 137 0.96 -20.50 -17.41
CA LEU A 137 0.05 -19.97 -16.40
C LEU A 137 -0.76 -21.08 -15.71
N SER A 138 -1.30 -22.01 -16.48
CA SER A 138 -2.08 -23.15 -15.95
C SER A 138 -1.22 -24.09 -15.10
N TRP A 139 0.02 -24.37 -15.52
CA TRP A 139 0.98 -25.15 -14.72
C TRP A 139 1.39 -24.41 -13.45
N SER A 140 1.66 -23.11 -13.53
CA SER A 140 2.04 -22.29 -12.37
C SER A 140 0.91 -22.20 -11.34
N PHE A 141 -0.34 -22.01 -11.80
CA PHE A 141 -1.52 -22.03 -10.94
C PHE A 141 -1.72 -23.38 -10.28
N SER A 142 -1.63 -24.46 -11.05
CA SER A 142 -1.81 -25.83 -10.54
C SER A 142 -0.71 -26.22 -9.54
N ALA A 143 0.54 -25.87 -9.83
CA ALA A 143 1.68 -26.10 -8.96
C ALA A 143 1.58 -25.30 -7.65
N SER A 144 1.27 -24.00 -7.74
CA SER A 144 1.07 -23.13 -6.59
C SER A 144 -0.09 -23.61 -5.71
N GLY A 145 -1.25 -23.89 -6.31
CA GLY A 145 -2.42 -24.40 -5.60
C GLY A 145 -2.17 -25.76 -4.92
N SER A 146 -1.48 -26.67 -5.61
CA SER A 146 -1.11 -27.97 -5.04
C SER A 146 -0.12 -27.82 -3.87
N LEU A 147 0.86 -26.92 -4.01
CA LEU A 147 1.82 -26.65 -2.94
C LEU A 147 1.15 -26.02 -1.71
N THR A 148 0.23 -25.08 -1.89
CA THR A 148 -0.53 -24.48 -0.79
C THR A 148 -1.43 -25.51 -0.10
N LEU A 149 -2.08 -26.38 -0.87
CA LEU A 149 -2.87 -27.48 -0.31
C LEU A 149 -1.98 -28.45 0.47
N PHE A 150 -0.80 -28.77 -0.05
CA PHE A 150 0.18 -29.59 0.66
C PHE A 150 0.68 -28.92 1.95
N ALA A 151 0.92 -27.61 1.93
CA ALA A 151 1.30 -26.82 3.10
C ALA A 151 0.28 -26.91 4.23
N TYR A 152 -1.01 -26.96 3.88
CA TYR A 152 -2.09 -27.11 4.84
C TYR A 152 -2.03 -28.46 5.58
N PHE A 153 -1.75 -29.56 4.87
CA PHE A 153 -1.66 -30.89 5.46
C PHE A 153 -0.31 -31.17 6.15
N PHE A 154 0.77 -30.51 5.68
CA PHE A 154 2.12 -30.69 6.22
C PHE A 154 2.76 -29.34 6.58
N PRO A 155 2.30 -28.65 7.65
CA PRO A 155 2.84 -27.34 8.02
C PRO A 155 4.35 -27.36 8.33
N VAL A 156 4.86 -28.51 8.77
CA VAL A 156 6.29 -28.72 9.13
C VAL A 156 7.22 -28.48 7.94
N THR A 157 6.79 -28.73 6.70
CA THR A 157 7.61 -28.46 5.50
C THR A 157 7.78 -26.96 5.22
N PHE A 158 7.00 -26.11 5.89
CA PHE A 158 7.01 -24.65 5.73
C PHE A 158 7.66 -23.91 6.91
N THR A 159 8.20 -24.64 7.89
CA THR A 159 8.91 -24.06 9.03
C THR A 159 10.33 -24.62 9.11
N ILE A 160 11.13 -24.38 8.06
CA ILE A 160 12.48 -24.96 7.98
C ILE A 160 13.43 -24.12 8.86
N PRO A 161 14.09 -24.71 9.88
CA PRO A 161 15.02 -23.99 10.74
C PRO A 161 16.36 -23.78 10.02
N LEU A 162 16.45 -22.71 9.23
CA LEU A 162 17.56 -22.47 8.29
C LEU A 162 18.93 -22.36 8.99
N PHE A 163 18.95 -21.82 10.22
CA PHE A 163 20.16 -21.67 11.05
C PHE A 163 20.13 -22.55 12.32
N GLY A 164 19.41 -23.67 12.27
CA GLY A 164 19.28 -24.61 13.37
C GLY A 164 18.16 -24.27 14.36
N ASN A 165 17.88 -25.23 15.26
CA ASN A 165 16.72 -25.17 16.15
C ASN A 165 16.77 -24.01 17.17
N TYR A 166 17.97 -23.59 17.58
CA TYR A 166 18.13 -22.50 18.54
C TYR A 166 17.69 -21.15 17.96
N LEU A 167 18.25 -20.76 16.81
CA LEU A 167 17.89 -19.51 16.13
C LEU A 167 16.42 -19.50 15.66
N ALA A 168 15.89 -20.65 15.25
CA ALA A 168 14.49 -20.75 14.88
C ALA A 168 13.55 -20.53 16.08
N ARG A 169 13.80 -21.17 17.23
CA ARG A 169 12.92 -21.06 18.42
C ARG A 169 13.09 -19.76 19.18
N GLU A 170 14.32 -19.31 19.40
CA GLU A 170 14.62 -18.14 20.22
C GLU A 170 14.57 -16.83 19.44
N TRP A 171 14.85 -16.86 18.14
CA TRP A 171 15.03 -15.66 17.31
C TRP A 171 14.14 -15.62 16.07
N LEU A 172 13.23 -16.61 15.91
CA LEU A 172 12.24 -16.68 14.83
C LEU A 172 12.82 -16.75 13.42
N TRP A 173 14.03 -17.26 13.26
CA TRP A 173 14.63 -17.52 11.94
C TRP A 173 14.08 -18.80 11.32
N TYR A 174 12.91 -18.69 10.70
CA TYR A 174 12.31 -19.74 9.88
C TYR A 174 12.41 -19.39 8.41
N PHE A 175 12.62 -20.42 7.58
CA PHE A 175 12.45 -20.33 6.15
C PHE A 175 11.14 -20.97 5.74
N THR A 176 10.30 -20.15 5.13
CA THR A 176 8.96 -20.51 4.67
C THR A 176 8.95 -20.44 3.15
N PRO A 177 9.19 -21.56 2.44
CA PRO A 177 9.21 -21.58 0.98
C PRO A 177 7.80 -21.37 0.42
N SER A 178 7.38 -20.13 0.18
CA SER A 178 6.10 -19.84 -0.45
C SER A 178 6.28 -19.38 -1.89
N LEU A 179 5.68 -20.10 -2.84
CA LEU A 179 5.65 -19.69 -4.24
C LEU A 179 4.89 -18.37 -4.44
N SER A 180 3.99 -18.00 -3.53
CA SER A 180 3.32 -16.69 -3.57
C SER A 180 4.33 -15.54 -3.38
N TYR A 181 5.26 -15.68 -2.43
CA TYR A 181 6.29 -14.66 -2.19
C TYR A 181 7.34 -14.63 -3.30
N VAL A 182 7.61 -15.77 -3.94
CA VAL A 182 8.46 -15.82 -5.14
C VAL A 182 7.82 -15.04 -6.28
N GLY A 183 6.54 -15.29 -6.59
CA GLY A 183 5.82 -14.54 -7.63
C GLY A 183 5.74 -13.04 -7.31
N GLN A 184 5.41 -12.69 -6.07
CA GLN A 184 5.37 -11.31 -5.60
C GLN A 184 6.76 -10.61 -5.73
N GLY A 185 7.86 -11.32 -5.45
CA GLY A 185 9.21 -10.79 -5.63
C GLY A 185 9.61 -10.57 -7.10
N ILE A 186 9.18 -11.45 -7.99
CA ILE A 186 9.37 -11.29 -9.45
C ILE A 186 8.67 -10.02 -9.94
N ILE A 187 7.43 -9.78 -9.47
CA ILE A 187 6.63 -8.62 -9.88
C ILE A 187 7.19 -7.30 -9.32
N MET A 188 7.72 -7.29 -8.09
CA MET A 188 8.36 -6.09 -7.50
C MET A 188 9.74 -5.75 -8.06
N GLY A 189 10.47 -6.73 -8.58
CA GLY A 189 11.83 -6.57 -9.07
C GLY A 189 12.92 -6.70 -7.99
N PHE A 190 14.16 -6.82 -8.46
CA PHE A 190 15.33 -7.08 -7.62
C PHE A 190 15.66 -5.99 -6.59
N PRO A 191 15.63 -4.68 -6.91
CA PRO A 191 15.99 -3.64 -5.94
C PRO A 191 15.06 -3.63 -4.72
N THR A 192 13.75 -3.75 -4.95
CA THR A 192 12.74 -3.74 -3.88
C THR A 192 12.86 -4.99 -3.01
N THR A 193 12.98 -6.17 -3.62
CA THR A 193 13.16 -7.44 -2.88
C THR A 193 14.46 -7.46 -2.08
N LEU A 194 15.56 -6.95 -2.64
CA LEU A 194 16.83 -6.82 -1.94
C LEU A 194 16.72 -5.85 -0.76
N SER A 195 16.08 -4.68 -0.94
CA SER A 195 15.85 -3.72 0.14
C SER A 195 14.98 -4.31 1.26
N MET A 196 13.92 -5.05 0.92
CA MET A 196 13.09 -5.76 1.91
C MET A 196 13.88 -6.84 2.65
N ASN A 197 14.72 -7.61 1.96
CA ASN A 197 15.60 -8.60 2.58
C ASN A 197 16.63 -7.95 3.50
N LEU A 198 17.27 -6.86 3.07
CA LEU A 198 18.16 -6.06 3.92
C LEU A 198 17.43 -5.51 5.14
N GLY A 199 16.20 -5.02 4.98
CA GLY A 199 15.35 -4.57 6.08
C GLY A 199 15.05 -5.69 7.08
N MET A 200 14.70 -6.89 6.59
CA MET A 200 14.53 -8.09 7.41
C MET A 200 15.82 -8.43 8.15
N PHE A 201 16.97 -8.41 7.47
CA PHE A 201 18.26 -8.72 8.07
C PHE A 201 18.66 -7.69 9.13
N VAL A 202 18.52 -6.39 8.85
CA VAL A 202 18.79 -5.33 9.84
C VAL A 202 17.83 -5.45 11.02
N GLY A 203 16.53 -5.68 10.78
CA GLY A 203 15.53 -5.87 11.83
C GLY A 203 15.85 -7.07 12.72
N TRP A 204 15.97 -8.26 12.13
CA TRP A 204 16.05 -9.51 12.89
C TRP A 204 17.47 -9.94 13.26
N ALA A 205 18.50 -9.62 12.46
CA ALA A 205 19.88 -10.00 12.76
C ALA A 205 20.59 -8.96 13.63
N ILE A 206 20.25 -7.67 13.51
CA ILE A 206 20.96 -6.58 14.21
C ILE A 206 20.10 -5.99 15.32
N LEU A 207 18.93 -5.44 14.97
CA LEU A 207 18.08 -4.71 15.91
C LEU A 207 17.45 -5.64 16.96
N SER A 208 17.06 -6.87 16.59
CA SER A 208 16.49 -7.83 17.55
C SER A 208 17.50 -8.20 18.65
N PRO A 209 18.72 -8.69 18.36
CA PRO A 209 19.70 -8.97 19.42
C PRO A 209 20.13 -7.73 20.19
N LEU A 210 20.29 -6.59 19.52
CA LEU A 210 20.64 -5.33 20.17
C LEU A 210 19.60 -4.92 21.22
N SER A 211 18.31 -5.03 20.89
CA SER A 211 17.23 -4.70 21.82
C SER A 211 17.22 -5.58 23.06
N LYS A 212 17.58 -6.87 22.93
CA LYS A 212 17.64 -7.83 24.03
C LYS A 212 18.89 -7.65 24.89
N LEU A 213 20.05 -7.42 24.26
CA LEU A 213 21.33 -7.20 24.95
C LEU A 213 21.35 -5.87 25.73
N SER A 214 20.74 -4.82 25.17
CA SER A 214 20.61 -3.50 25.82
C SER A 214 19.50 -3.45 26.87
N GLY A 215 18.72 -4.53 27.04
CA GLY A 215 17.62 -4.59 28.00
C GLY A 215 16.39 -3.75 27.63
N TRP A 216 16.26 -3.30 26.38
CA TRP A 216 15.11 -2.53 25.91
C TRP A 216 13.86 -3.38 25.73
N ALA A 217 14.02 -4.66 25.38
CA ALA A 217 12.94 -5.62 25.21
C ALA A 217 13.33 -6.98 25.85
N PRO A 218 13.10 -7.17 27.16
CA PRO A 218 13.57 -8.33 27.90
C PRO A 218 12.73 -9.60 27.69
N GLY A 219 11.54 -9.48 27.11
CA GLY A 219 10.62 -10.59 26.87
C GLY A 219 11.08 -11.55 25.77
N PRO A 220 10.32 -12.64 25.54
CA PRO A 220 10.56 -13.55 24.41
C PRO A 220 10.55 -12.78 23.10
N VAL A 221 11.42 -13.12 22.15
CA VAL A 221 11.60 -12.35 20.91
C VAL A 221 10.30 -12.18 20.12
N GLY A 222 9.42 -13.20 20.13
CA GLY A 222 8.14 -13.16 19.43
C GLY A 222 7.01 -12.38 20.10
N ASP A 223 7.20 -11.94 21.36
CA ASP A 223 6.20 -11.17 22.08
C ASP A 223 6.07 -9.75 21.50
N MET A 224 4.83 -9.28 21.34
CA MET A 224 4.53 -7.95 20.82
C MET A 224 4.58 -6.87 21.89
N THR A 225 4.54 -7.24 23.18
CA THR A 225 4.50 -6.29 24.30
C THR A 225 5.89 -6.02 24.87
N ASN A 226 6.59 -7.06 25.32
CA ASN A 226 7.91 -6.94 25.96
C ASN A 226 9.04 -7.53 25.11
N GLY A 227 8.73 -8.07 23.93
CA GLY A 227 9.66 -8.77 23.06
C GLY A 227 10.29 -7.90 21.98
N ALA A 228 11.41 -8.38 21.43
CA ALA A 228 12.13 -7.69 20.37
C ALA A 228 11.29 -7.44 19.11
N ARG A 229 10.33 -8.32 18.78
CA ARG A 229 9.36 -8.12 17.69
C ARG A 229 8.55 -6.83 17.88
N GLY A 230 8.04 -6.60 19.09
CA GLY A 230 7.33 -5.36 19.42
C GLY A 230 8.21 -4.12 19.26
N TRP A 231 9.44 -4.19 19.77
CA TRP A 231 10.40 -3.07 19.68
C TRP A 231 10.75 -2.70 18.24
N ILE A 232 11.07 -3.70 17.39
CA ILE A 232 11.39 -3.48 15.98
C ILE A 232 10.20 -2.87 15.22
N LEU A 233 8.97 -3.28 15.55
CA LEU A 233 7.76 -2.69 14.96
C LEU A 233 7.70 -1.18 15.23
N TRP A 234 8.01 -0.73 16.45
CA TRP A 234 8.07 0.71 16.78
C TRP A 234 9.18 1.45 16.04
N THR A 235 10.36 0.85 15.93
CA THR A 235 11.47 1.45 15.17
C THR A 235 11.12 1.57 13.68
N SER A 236 10.60 0.51 13.07
CA SER A 236 10.16 0.50 11.67
C SER A 236 9.06 1.53 11.42
N LEU A 237 8.11 1.64 12.35
CA LEU A 237 7.03 2.61 12.26
C LEU A 237 7.56 4.04 12.27
N GLY A 238 8.50 4.36 13.17
CA GLY A 238 9.14 5.67 13.23
C GLY A 238 9.89 6.02 11.94
N ILE A 239 10.60 5.05 11.35
CA ILE A 239 11.30 5.24 10.08
C ILE A 239 10.31 5.51 8.93
N MET A 240 9.24 4.72 8.84
CA MET A 240 8.19 4.91 7.82
C MET A 240 7.52 6.29 7.94
N CYS A 241 7.21 6.72 9.17
CA CYS A 241 6.65 8.06 9.42
C CYS A 241 7.61 9.17 8.97
N ALA A 242 8.90 9.05 9.30
CA ALA A 242 9.90 10.06 8.97
C ALA A 242 10.12 10.18 7.46
N ASP A 243 10.31 9.06 6.76
CA ASP A 243 10.47 9.03 5.30
C ASP A 243 9.26 9.63 4.59
N SER A 244 8.07 9.21 5.02
CA SER A 244 6.85 9.69 4.39
C SER A 244 6.59 11.18 4.67
N PHE A 245 6.90 11.68 5.87
CA PHE A 245 6.83 13.11 6.19
C PHE A 245 7.79 13.92 5.33
N VAL A 246 9.05 13.48 5.18
CA VAL A 246 10.04 14.13 4.31
C VAL A 246 9.59 14.13 2.86
N SER A 247 8.89 13.08 2.42
CA SER A 247 8.41 12.96 1.05
C SER A 247 7.16 13.79 0.73
N LEU A 248 6.28 13.99 1.71
CA LEU A 248 5.05 14.80 1.58
C LEU A 248 5.32 16.30 1.77
N LEU A 249 6.36 16.64 2.52
CA LEU A 249 6.67 18.01 2.90
C LEU A 249 6.87 18.94 1.68
N PRO A 250 7.61 18.56 0.62
CA PRO A 250 7.71 19.36 -0.61
C PRO A 250 6.34 19.59 -1.28
N VAL A 251 5.52 18.54 -1.39
CA VAL A 251 4.20 18.61 -2.03
C VAL A 251 3.25 19.52 -1.25
N ALA A 252 3.27 19.44 0.08
CA ALA A 252 2.51 20.32 0.94
C ALA A 252 2.95 21.79 0.80
N PHE A 253 4.27 22.03 0.71
CA PHE A 253 4.80 23.37 0.48
C PHE A 253 4.46 23.92 -0.90
N ASP A 254 4.55 23.10 -1.96
CA ASP A 254 4.17 23.50 -3.32
C ASP A 254 2.67 23.83 -3.40
N TYR A 255 1.82 23.00 -2.81
CA TYR A 255 0.37 23.22 -2.77
C TYR A 255 -0.01 24.49 -1.99
N VAL A 256 0.59 24.71 -0.82
CA VAL A 256 0.36 25.92 -0.02
C VAL A 256 0.92 27.15 -0.74
N GLY A 257 2.09 27.03 -1.37
CA GLY A 257 2.70 28.06 -2.21
C GLY A 257 1.77 28.48 -3.34
N ASP A 258 1.18 27.52 -4.05
CA ASP A 258 0.21 27.76 -5.12
C ASP A 258 -1.09 28.35 -4.60
N LEU A 259 -1.58 27.95 -3.42
CA LEU A 259 -2.78 28.52 -2.81
C LEU A 259 -2.58 29.99 -2.41
N ILE A 260 -1.41 30.30 -1.85
CA ILE A 260 -1.02 31.67 -1.48
C ILE A 260 -0.76 32.51 -2.73
N ALA A 261 -0.10 31.94 -3.75
CA ALA A 261 0.14 32.61 -5.02
C ALA A 261 -1.16 32.89 -5.78
N ARG A 262 -2.13 31.96 -5.77
CA ARG A 262 -3.47 32.16 -6.36
C ARG A 262 -4.26 33.27 -5.66
N ARG A 263 -4.04 33.49 -4.36
CA ARG A 263 -4.63 34.65 -3.65
C ARG A 263 -3.99 35.99 -4.07
N ASN A 264 -2.79 35.97 -4.62
CA ASN A 264 -2.03 37.17 -5.00
C ASN A 264 -1.97 37.40 -6.53
N LYS A 265 -2.49 36.49 -7.35
CA LYS A 265 -2.31 36.51 -8.81
C LYS A 265 -3.66 36.52 -9.54
N ASP A 266 -4.41 37.60 -9.33
CA ASP A 266 -5.54 37.98 -10.19
C ASP A 266 -5.10 38.82 -11.41
N TYR A 267 -3.81 39.13 -11.55
CA TYR A 267 -3.29 39.81 -12.73
C TYR A 267 -1.87 39.31 -13.02
N LEU A 268 -1.66 38.75 -14.22
CA LEU A 268 -0.42 38.59 -14.99
C LEU A 268 -0.11 37.16 -15.46
N THR A 269 -0.35 37.02 -16.77
CA THR A 269 0.37 36.21 -17.77
C THR A 269 0.34 34.70 -17.60
N VAL A 270 -0.51 34.09 -18.43
CA VAL A 270 -0.41 32.72 -18.95
C VAL A 270 0.94 32.60 -19.66
N ASP A 271 1.88 31.90 -19.04
CA ASP A 271 3.08 31.41 -19.71
C ASP A 271 2.86 29.93 -20.00
N GLU A 272 2.58 29.64 -21.26
CA GLU A 272 2.02 28.40 -21.80
C GLU A 272 3.07 27.30 -22.00
N SER A 273 4.20 27.36 -21.28
CA SER A 273 5.41 26.61 -21.67
C SER A 273 6.03 25.70 -20.59
N ARG A 274 5.38 25.45 -19.43
CA ARG A 274 6.04 24.70 -18.35
C ARG A 274 5.28 23.67 -17.52
N THR A 275 4.12 23.19 -17.96
CA THR A 275 3.53 21.99 -17.34
C THR A 275 2.97 21.10 -18.44
N ARG A 276 3.81 20.21 -18.98
CA ARG A 276 3.30 19.00 -19.63
C ARG A 276 2.63 18.20 -18.53
N THR A 277 1.35 18.47 -18.27
CA THR A 277 0.55 17.64 -17.37
C THR A 277 0.62 16.24 -17.94
N HIS A 278 1.17 15.28 -17.19
CA HIS A 278 1.25 13.87 -17.59
C HIS A 278 -0.14 13.19 -17.66
N GLU A 279 -1.22 13.97 -17.65
CA GLU A 279 -2.58 13.50 -17.75
C GLU A 279 -2.89 13.13 -19.19
N THR A 280 -3.14 11.84 -19.41
CA THR A 280 -3.49 11.27 -20.71
C THR A 280 -5.00 11.26 -20.96
N GLU A 281 -5.82 11.53 -19.95
CA GLU A 281 -7.29 11.54 -20.04
C GLU A 281 -7.85 12.90 -20.47
N THR A 282 -8.94 12.87 -21.22
CA THR A 282 -9.67 14.06 -21.69
C THR A 282 -10.35 14.79 -20.54
N GLU A 283 -10.42 16.13 -20.59
CA GLU A 283 -10.99 16.97 -19.53
C GLU A 283 -12.42 16.57 -19.12
N ASP A 284 -13.23 16.07 -20.05
CA ASP A 284 -14.62 15.61 -19.80
C ASP A 284 -14.71 14.36 -18.91
N ARG A 285 -13.62 13.59 -18.76
CA ARG A 285 -13.56 12.39 -17.91
C ARG A 285 -12.97 12.66 -16.54
N LEU A 286 -12.38 13.84 -16.32
CA LEU A 286 -11.79 14.22 -15.05
C LEU A 286 -12.87 14.63 -14.06
N VAL A 287 -12.77 14.13 -12.82
CA VAL A 287 -13.69 14.53 -11.76
C VAL A 287 -13.36 15.96 -11.35
N PRO A 288 -14.32 16.91 -11.41
CA PRO A 288 -14.05 18.29 -11.02
C PRO A 288 -13.63 18.36 -9.55
N MET A 289 -12.57 19.12 -9.25
CA MET A 289 -12.07 19.26 -7.87
C MET A 289 -13.12 19.81 -6.89
N THR A 290 -14.12 20.54 -7.38
CA THR A 290 -15.27 20.99 -6.58
C THR A 290 -16.12 19.82 -6.08
N TRP A 291 -16.34 18.80 -6.92
CA TRP A 291 -17.07 17.57 -6.53
C TRP A 291 -16.26 16.75 -5.54
N VAL A 292 -14.94 16.67 -5.75
CA VAL A 292 -14.02 16.02 -4.81
C VAL A 292 -14.06 16.70 -3.45
N LEU A 293 -13.93 18.04 -3.40
CA LEU A 293 -13.94 18.79 -2.15
C LEU A 293 -15.29 18.71 -1.42
N PHE A 294 -16.40 18.90 -2.15
CA PHE A 294 -17.74 18.78 -1.59
C PHE A 294 -18.02 17.35 -1.10
N GLY A 295 -17.63 16.35 -1.89
CA GLY A 295 -17.75 14.94 -1.54
C GLY A 295 -16.92 14.56 -0.31
N LEU A 296 -15.69 15.05 -0.19
CA LEU A 296 -14.82 14.82 0.97
C LEU A 296 -15.41 15.45 2.25
N VAL A 297 -15.88 16.70 2.18
CA VAL A 297 -16.52 17.36 3.32
C VAL A 297 -17.82 16.65 3.70
N SER A 298 -18.64 16.28 2.71
CA SER A 298 -19.90 15.56 2.92
C SER A 298 -19.65 14.17 3.50
N SER A 299 -18.65 13.43 3.02
CA SER A 299 -18.33 12.08 3.52
C SER A 299 -17.80 12.11 4.94
N ILE A 300 -16.96 13.09 5.32
CA ILE A 300 -16.53 13.28 6.71
C ILE A 300 -17.74 13.58 7.61
N LEU A 301 -18.66 14.43 7.16
CA LEU A 301 -19.83 14.82 7.94
C LEU A 301 -20.79 13.63 8.12
N VAL A 302 -21.15 12.94 7.04
CA VAL A 302 -22.02 11.77 7.05
C VAL A 302 -21.37 10.63 7.84
N GLY A 303 -20.09 10.36 7.60
CA GLY A 303 -19.32 9.36 8.34
C GLY A 303 -19.28 9.65 9.83
N THR A 304 -19.08 10.91 10.22
CA THR A 304 -19.11 11.33 11.63
C THR A 304 -20.48 11.10 12.26
N ILE A 305 -21.56 11.43 11.55
CA ILE A 305 -22.94 11.19 12.03
C ILE A 305 -23.19 9.70 12.20
N LEU A 306 -22.81 8.87 11.21
CA LEU A 306 -23.03 7.43 11.26
C LEU A 306 -22.24 6.78 12.40
N VAL A 307 -20.96 7.12 12.57
CA VAL A 307 -20.15 6.64 13.70
C VAL A 307 -20.72 7.12 15.03
N TRP A 308 -21.23 8.35 15.10
CA TRP A 308 -21.87 8.86 16.32
C TRP A 308 -23.22 8.19 16.62
N ILE A 309 -24.01 7.80 15.61
CA ILE A 309 -25.22 7.01 15.82
C ILE A 309 -24.88 5.62 16.37
N VAL A 310 -23.84 4.99 15.82
CA VAL A 310 -23.45 3.62 16.21
C VAL A 310 -22.77 3.59 17.59
N PHE A 311 -21.90 4.56 17.88
CA PHE A 311 -21.01 4.52 19.05
C PHE A 311 -21.11 5.76 19.97
N GLY A 312 -22.09 6.64 19.75
CA GLY A 312 -22.28 7.84 20.57
C GLY A 312 -22.61 7.52 22.02
N HIS A 313 -23.33 6.43 22.27
CA HIS A 313 -23.64 5.93 23.60
C HIS A 313 -22.39 5.38 24.33
N GLU A 314 -21.38 4.96 23.58
CA GLU A 314 -20.11 4.41 24.09
C GLU A 314 -19.07 5.50 24.41
N GLY A 315 -19.46 6.78 24.37
CA GLY A 315 -18.62 7.91 24.77
C GLY A 315 -17.74 8.48 23.66
N ILE A 316 -18.00 8.15 22.39
CA ILE A 316 -17.31 8.78 21.26
C ILE A 316 -17.80 10.20 21.07
N LYS A 317 -16.85 11.13 21.09
CA LYS A 317 -17.12 12.53 20.78
C LYS A 317 -17.03 12.74 19.26
N PRO A 318 -17.99 13.41 18.60
CA PRO A 318 -17.98 13.60 17.16
C PRO A 318 -16.69 14.22 16.60
N TRP A 319 -16.06 15.15 17.35
CA TRP A 319 -14.80 15.76 16.94
C TRP A 319 -13.65 14.75 16.82
N ALA A 320 -13.68 13.66 17.61
CA ALA A 320 -12.65 12.61 17.57
C ALA A 320 -12.77 11.80 16.29
N THR A 321 -13.99 11.52 15.84
CA THR A 321 -14.23 10.87 14.54
C THR A 321 -13.79 11.75 13.38
N VAL A 322 -14.09 13.06 13.43
CA VAL A 322 -13.61 14.02 12.41
C VAL A 322 -12.08 14.01 12.35
N LEU A 323 -11.41 14.08 13.50
CA LEU A 323 -9.95 13.99 13.56
C LEU A 323 -9.44 12.66 13.02
N GLY A 324 -10.16 11.56 13.26
CA GLY A 324 -9.84 10.23 12.74
C GLY A 324 -9.90 10.16 11.22
N PHE A 325 -10.91 10.78 10.59
CA PHE A 325 -10.97 10.89 9.13
C PHE A 325 -9.84 11.77 8.57
N LEU A 326 -9.52 12.88 9.23
CA LEU A 326 -8.41 13.74 8.81
C LEU A 326 -7.06 13.01 8.88
N LEU A 327 -6.80 12.32 10.00
CA LEU A 327 -5.61 11.48 10.16
C LEU A 327 -5.61 10.32 9.17
N GLY A 328 -6.74 9.64 8.97
CA GLY A 328 -6.92 8.62 7.94
C GLY A 328 -6.56 9.09 6.55
N GLY A 329 -6.98 10.30 6.18
CA GLY A 329 -6.65 10.90 4.90
C GLY A 329 -5.16 11.26 4.75
N MET A 330 -4.49 11.62 5.84
CA MET A 330 -3.04 11.82 5.83
C MET A 330 -2.29 10.49 5.73
N LEU A 331 -2.70 9.49 6.52
CA LEU A 331 -2.04 8.18 6.54
C LEU A 331 -2.29 7.36 5.28
N SER A 332 -3.38 7.59 4.55
CA SER A 332 -3.64 6.91 3.28
C SER A 332 -2.61 7.23 2.22
N ILE A 333 -2.02 8.43 2.24
CA ILE A 333 -0.94 8.76 1.32
C ILE A 333 0.27 7.85 1.59
N PHE A 334 0.53 7.53 2.86
CA PHE A 334 1.57 6.58 3.24
C PHE A 334 1.24 5.16 2.78
N GLY A 335 -0.02 4.74 2.97
CA GLY A 335 -0.50 3.42 2.57
C GLY A 335 -0.43 3.19 1.07
N VAL A 336 -0.88 4.17 0.28
CA VAL A 336 -0.89 4.09 -1.19
C VAL A 336 0.51 4.16 -1.78
N ARG A 337 1.42 4.95 -1.20
CA ARG A 337 2.81 4.98 -1.65
C ARG A 337 3.53 3.67 -1.40
N ALA A 338 3.42 3.13 -0.19
CA ALA A 338 4.00 1.82 0.13
C ALA A 338 3.42 0.72 -0.77
N LEU A 339 2.13 0.77 -1.06
CA LEU A 339 1.46 -0.12 -2.00
C LEU A 339 1.98 0.06 -3.44
N GLY A 340 2.15 1.30 -3.89
CA GLY A 340 2.64 1.63 -5.24
C GLY A 340 4.09 1.24 -5.49
N GLU A 341 4.92 1.21 -4.45
CA GLU A 341 6.34 0.83 -4.53
C GLU A 341 6.60 -0.66 -4.25
N THR A 342 5.83 -1.25 -3.31
CA THR A 342 6.14 -2.58 -2.75
C THR A 342 4.98 -3.57 -2.80
N ASP A 343 3.85 -3.21 -3.39
CA ASP A 343 2.63 -4.05 -3.41
C ASP A 343 2.13 -4.45 -2.00
N LEU A 344 2.61 -3.77 -0.95
CA LEU A 344 2.26 -4.01 0.44
C LEU A 344 1.88 -2.69 1.12
N ASN A 345 0.69 -2.68 1.73
CA ASN A 345 0.24 -1.56 2.56
C ASN A 345 0.53 -1.87 4.04
N PRO A 346 1.30 -1.05 4.78
CA PRO A 346 1.64 -1.27 6.20
C PRO A 346 0.50 -0.89 7.15
N VAL A 347 -0.71 -1.35 6.86
CA VAL A 347 -1.96 -0.88 7.46
C VAL A 347 -1.94 -0.99 8.99
N SER A 348 -1.48 -2.13 9.51
CA SER A 348 -1.43 -2.36 10.95
C SER A 348 -0.52 -1.36 11.68
N GLY A 349 0.53 -0.88 11.02
CA GLY A 349 1.38 0.20 11.54
C GLY A 349 0.62 1.53 11.55
N LEU A 350 -0.04 1.87 10.44
CA LEU A 350 -0.80 3.11 10.29
C LEU A 350 -1.94 3.23 11.33
N GLY A 351 -2.70 2.17 11.56
CA GLY A 351 -3.74 2.13 12.60
C GLY A 351 -3.20 2.41 14.00
N LYS A 352 -2.00 1.89 14.34
CA LYS A 352 -1.35 2.10 15.65
C LYS A 352 -0.85 3.53 15.85
N ILE A 353 -0.41 4.22 14.79
CA ILE A 353 -0.04 5.63 14.87
C ILE A 353 -1.25 6.45 15.32
N SER A 354 -2.39 6.23 14.66
CA SER A 354 -3.62 6.92 15.02
C SER A 354 -4.03 6.57 16.45
N GLN A 355 -3.95 5.30 16.84
CA GLN A 355 -4.24 4.90 18.23
C GLN A 355 -3.32 5.59 19.26
N LEU A 356 -2.04 5.83 18.94
CA LEU A 356 -1.15 6.57 19.84
C LEU A 356 -1.54 8.05 19.95
N VAL A 357 -1.94 8.67 18.84
CA VAL A 357 -2.44 10.05 18.84
C VAL A 357 -3.73 10.14 19.67
N PHE A 358 -4.68 9.23 19.48
CA PHE A 358 -5.93 9.22 20.25
C PHE A 358 -5.74 8.82 21.71
N ALA A 359 -4.77 7.97 22.04
CA ALA A 359 -4.41 7.69 23.43
C ALA A 359 -3.91 8.95 24.17
N TRP A 360 -3.22 9.86 23.47
CA TRP A 360 -2.76 11.13 24.05
C TRP A 360 -3.88 12.18 24.15
N ILE A 361 -4.74 12.28 23.13
CA ILE A 361 -5.81 13.30 23.10
C ILE A 361 -7.01 12.90 23.97
N GLN A 362 -7.35 11.61 24.03
CA GLN A 362 -8.43 11.07 24.87
C GLN A 362 -7.92 9.96 25.81
N PRO A 363 -7.11 10.30 26.82
CA PRO A 363 -6.59 9.31 27.75
C PRO A 363 -7.73 8.61 28.49
N GLY A 364 -7.67 7.28 28.57
CA GLY A 364 -8.64 6.44 29.28
C GLY A 364 -9.91 6.08 28.49
N ASN A 365 -10.11 6.60 27.27
CA ASN A 365 -11.24 6.18 26.43
C ASN A 365 -10.79 5.14 25.38
N ILE A 366 -10.78 3.87 25.78
CA ILE A 366 -10.31 2.76 24.96
C ILE A 366 -11.18 2.56 23.71
N VAL A 367 -12.50 2.73 23.84
CA VAL A 367 -13.45 2.58 22.72
C VAL A 367 -13.22 3.64 21.66
N ALA A 368 -13.12 4.91 22.05
CA ALA A 368 -12.80 5.99 21.13
C ALA A 368 -11.43 5.79 20.46
N ASN A 369 -10.46 5.24 21.20
CA ASN A 369 -9.14 4.94 20.66
C ASN A 369 -9.19 3.85 19.58
N ILE A 370 -9.89 2.75 19.85
CA ILE A 370 -10.06 1.64 18.89
C ILE A 370 -10.79 2.12 17.64
N ILE A 371 -11.86 2.90 17.80
CA ILE A 371 -12.70 3.33 16.68
C ILE A 371 -12.03 4.42 15.85
N ALA A 372 -11.36 5.38 16.47
CA ALA A 372 -10.63 6.40 15.74
C ALA A 372 -9.42 5.82 15.00
N GLY A 373 -8.72 4.86 15.63
CA GLY A 373 -7.74 4.02 14.96
C GLY A 373 -8.34 3.28 13.76
N GLY A 374 -9.55 2.74 13.91
CA GLY A 374 -10.24 2.02 12.85
C GLY A 374 -10.69 2.88 11.67
N VAL A 375 -11.24 4.07 11.94
CA VAL A 375 -11.57 5.05 10.90
C VAL A 375 -10.33 5.44 10.12
N THR A 376 -9.21 5.63 10.82
CA THR A 376 -7.93 5.98 10.21
C THR A 376 -7.37 4.83 9.37
N GLU A 377 -7.39 3.61 9.91
CA GLU A 377 -6.94 2.38 9.25
C GLU A 377 -7.71 2.15 7.94
N ALA A 378 -9.03 2.26 8.01
CA ALA A 378 -9.93 2.16 6.89
C ALA A 378 -9.68 3.23 5.83
N GLY A 379 -9.45 4.49 6.24
CA GLY A 379 -9.07 5.57 5.34
C GLY A 379 -7.75 5.28 4.63
N ALA A 380 -6.80 4.62 5.31
CA ALA A 380 -5.51 4.27 4.75
C ALA A 380 -5.48 3.02 3.86
N GLN A 381 -6.53 2.19 3.94
CA GLN A 381 -6.67 0.97 3.14
C GLN A 381 -7.49 1.13 1.87
N GLN A 382 -8.28 2.20 1.78
CA GLN A 382 -9.11 2.53 0.62
C GLN A 382 -8.28 3.30 -0.40
#